data_AF-A0A1J4KIJ7-F1
#
_entry.id   AF-A0A1J4KIJ7-F1
#
_cell.length_a   1.000
_cell.length_b   1.000
_cell.length_c   1.000
_cell.angle_alpha   90.00
_cell.angle_beta   90.00
_cell.angle_gamma   90.00
#
_symmetry.space_group_name_H-M   'P 1'
#
loop_
_entity.id
_entity.type
_entity.pdbx_description
1 polymer ?
#
loop_
_entity_poly.entity_id
_entity_poly.type
_entity_poly.pdbx_seq_one_letter_code
_entity_poly.pdbx_strand_id
1 'polypeptide(L)'
;MSLILLWFTCLIKSEGTKPEYLHSIFGAPGKEEVVIDYVDGIEILERNLPKPKLKHIREAHYTDPIEDNDYPWPGHDFNGTATWAALNNETNKVRAEFSRTNLTQEEMYWHPAAAKQYYTTNEVIAEAERVKIRYIISPKYNRHVPPILIPPGEVAKMEISPAAVGKVGVTLNRYMSNIWTLQNGQPKYKQRLIHTRIDNLKLTSTVNGIGMPWGATVNFDMSVNDPIEVNITGVILCPWFTYGVHSDSEWENEMSKLPGPFSPISTGNM
;
A
#
# COMPACT_ATOMS: atom_id res chain seq x y z
N MET A 1 -34.68 -12.81 -16.08
CA MET A 1 -34.11 -13.90 -15.27
C MET A 1 -32.75 -14.22 -15.85
N SER A 2 -31.69 -13.64 -15.27
CA SER A 2 -30.31 -13.87 -15.73
C SER A 2 -29.71 -15.04 -14.98
N LEU A 3 -29.17 -15.99 -15.76
CA LEU A 3 -28.36 -17.10 -15.28
C LEU A 3 -27.08 -16.56 -14.62
N ILE A 4 -26.90 -16.91 -13.35
CA ILE A 4 -25.67 -16.73 -12.60
C ILE A 4 -24.73 -17.88 -13.01
N LEU A 5 -23.59 -17.57 -13.62
CA LEU A 5 -22.52 -18.52 -13.86
C LEU A 5 -21.60 -18.53 -12.61
N LEU A 6 -21.87 -19.41 -11.65
CA LEU A 6 -20.91 -19.76 -10.62
C LEU A 6 -19.88 -20.71 -11.25
N TRP A 7 -18.64 -20.25 -11.40
CA TRP A 7 -17.51 -21.15 -11.65
C TRP A 7 -17.15 -21.87 -10.34
N PHE A 8 -17.82 -22.99 -10.09
CA PHE A 8 -17.27 -24.01 -9.21
C PHE A 8 -16.17 -24.74 -10.00
N THR A 9 -14.91 -24.48 -9.67
CA THR A 9 -13.83 -25.40 -10.00
C THR A 9 -14.08 -26.71 -9.27
N CYS A 10 -14.72 -27.66 -9.95
CA CYS A 10 -14.70 -29.07 -9.58
C CYS A 10 -13.25 -29.55 -9.66
N LEU A 11 -12.55 -29.49 -8.53
CA LEU A 11 -11.34 -30.27 -8.30
C LEU A 11 -11.72 -31.75 -8.38
N ILE A 12 -11.35 -32.37 -9.50
CA ILE A 12 -11.21 -33.82 -9.57
C ILE A 12 -10.18 -34.17 -8.51
N LYS A 13 -10.63 -34.80 -7.41
CA LYS A 13 -9.75 -35.44 -6.43
C LYS A 13 -8.94 -36.52 -7.15
N SER A 14 -7.73 -36.19 -7.59
CA SER A 14 -6.69 -37.20 -7.72
C SER A 14 -6.14 -37.47 -6.32
N GLU A 15 -6.41 -38.64 -5.77
CA GLU A 15 -5.60 -39.18 -4.68
C GLU A 15 -4.17 -39.33 -5.22
N GLY A 16 -3.22 -38.52 -4.75
CA GLY A 16 -1.82 -38.69 -5.15
C GLY A 16 -0.80 -37.62 -4.78
N THR A 17 -1.18 -36.37 -4.55
CA THR A 17 -0.22 -35.30 -4.18
C THR A 17 -0.85 -34.32 -3.21
N LYS A 18 -0.24 -34.17 -2.03
CA LYS A 18 -0.61 -33.12 -1.07
C LYS A 18 -0.45 -31.75 -1.75
N PRO A 19 -1.37 -30.79 -1.52
CA PRO A 19 -1.24 -29.45 -2.08
C PRO A 19 0.10 -28.81 -1.73
N GLU A 20 0.75 -28.19 -2.71
CA GLU A 20 2.09 -27.62 -2.59
C GLU A 20 2.16 -26.49 -1.53
N TYR A 21 1.07 -25.78 -1.29
CA TYR A 21 0.98 -24.73 -0.26
C TYR A 21 1.06 -25.28 1.19
N LEU A 22 0.93 -26.60 1.40
CA LEU A 22 1.06 -27.22 2.73
C LEU A 22 2.54 -27.37 3.16
N HIS A 23 3.46 -27.38 2.20
CA HIS A 23 4.89 -27.60 2.39
C HIS A 23 5.67 -26.42 1.80
N SER A 24 5.75 -25.30 2.54
CA SER A 24 6.49 -24.11 2.09
C SER A 24 7.86 -23.98 2.75
N ILE A 25 8.86 -23.52 1.98
CA ILE A 25 10.18 -23.13 2.49
C ILE A 25 10.13 -21.91 3.44
N PHE A 26 9.05 -21.12 3.40
CA PHE A 26 8.83 -19.98 4.29
C PHE A 26 8.17 -20.39 5.62
N GLY A 27 7.85 -21.68 5.80
CA GLY A 27 7.22 -22.23 6.99
C GLY A 27 8.17 -22.48 8.18
N ALA A 28 7.58 -22.74 9.35
CA ALA A 28 8.33 -23.10 10.56
C ALA A 28 9.04 -24.46 10.39
N PRO A 29 10.35 -24.57 10.71
CA PRO A 29 11.08 -25.83 10.61
C PRO A 29 10.43 -26.94 11.45
N GLY A 30 10.21 -28.12 10.86
CA GLY A 30 9.75 -29.32 11.57
C GLY A 30 8.24 -29.51 11.70
N LYS A 31 7.41 -28.73 10.99
CA LYS A 31 5.98 -29.04 10.80
C LYS A 31 5.73 -29.46 9.36
N GLU A 32 5.14 -30.64 9.18
CA GLU A 32 4.87 -31.18 7.84
C GLU A 32 3.65 -30.54 7.17
N GLU A 33 2.67 -30.01 7.91
CA GLU A 33 1.45 -29.43 7.30
C GLU A 33 0.97 -28.21 8.08
N VAL A 34 0.57 -27.17 7.36
CA VAL A 34 -0.03 -25.96 7.95
C VAL A 34 -1.36 -25.66 7.29
N VAL A 35 -2.38 -25.51 8.12
CA VAL A 35 -3.73 -25.09 7.74
C VAL A 35 -4.04 -23.82 8.52
N ILE A 36 -4.48 -22.77 7.82
CA ILE A 36 -4.87 -21.50 8.44
C ILE A 36 -6.38 -21.33 8.31
N ASP A 37 -7.04 -21.15 9.45
CA ASP A 37 -8.51 -21.01 9.51
C ASP A 37 -9.00 -19.61 9.12
N TYR A 38 -8.19 -18.58 9.38
CA TYR A 38 -8.54 -17.18 9.10
C TYR A 38 -7.37 -16.46 8.44
N VAL A 39 -7.61 -16.01 7.21
CA VAL A 39 -6.68 -15.16 6.44
C VAL A 39 -7.46 -14.02 5.80
N ASP A 40 -6.78 -12.91 5.58
CA ASP A 40 -7.34 -11.86 4.74
C ASP A 40 -7.45 -12.37 3.30
N GLY A 41 -8.57 -12.06 2.64
CA GLY A 41 -8.82 -12.42 1.26
C GLY A 41 -8.41 -11.31 0.30
N ILE A 42 -7.95 -11.67 -0.89
CA ILE A 42 -7.73 -10.74 -1.99
C ILE A 42 -8.29 -11.31 -3.30
N GLU A 43 -9.03 -10.48 -4.03
CA GLU A 43 -9.57 -10.78 -5.36
C GLU A 43 -9.28 -9.59 -6.28
N ILE A 44 -8.79 -9.84 -7.50
CA ILE A 44 -8.56 -8.80 -8.51
C ILE A 44 -9.84 -8.66 -9.34
N LEU A 45 -10.51 -7.52 -9.22
CA LEU A 45 -11.79 -7.25 -9.87
C LEU A 45 -11.63 -6.64 -11.27
N GLU A 46 -10.64 -5.76 -11.44
CA GLU A 46 -10.41 -5.05 -12.70
C GLU A 46 -8.91 -4.74 -12.88
N ARG A 47 -8.49 -4.68 -14.13
CA ARG A 47 -7.10 -4.56 -14.58
C ARG A 47 -6.95 -3.45 -15.61
N ASN A 48 -5.74 -2.93 -15.77
CA ASN A 48 -5.38 -1.86 -16.71
C ASN A 48 -6.24 -0.59 -16.62
N LEU A 49 -6.52 -0.15 -15.40
CA LEU A 49 -7.28 1.08 -15.16
C LEU A 49 -6.54 2.31 -15.73
N PRO A 50 -7.27 3.35 -16.17
CA PRO A 50 -6.68 4.59 -16.63
C PRO A 50 -5.78 5.24 -15.57
N LYS A 51 -4.63 5.74 -16.01
CA LYS A 51 -3.69 6.51 -15.18
C LYS A 51 -4.04 8.00 -15.26
N PRO A 52 -4.20 8.71 -14.14
CA PRO A 52 -4.52 10.13 -14.18
C PRO A 52 -3.31 10.95 -14.62
N LYS A 53 -3.56 12.19 -15.06
CA LYS A 53 -2.47 13.16 -15.28
C LYS A 53 -1.95 13.67 -13.94
N LEU A 54 -0.64 13.60 -13.77
CA LEU A 54 0.03 14.05 -12.54
C LEU A 54 0.40 15.53 -12.62
N LYS A 55 0.25 16.24 -11.49
CA LYS A 55 0.72 17.61 -11.28
C LYS A 55 1.95 17.60 -10.41
N HIS A 56 2.97 18.39 -10.72
CA HIS A 56 4.20 18.39 -9.93
C HIS A 56 3.99 19.03 -8.56
N ILE A 57 4.66 18.55 -7.50
CA ILE A 57 4.58 19.15 -6.15
C ILE A 57 4.99 20.62 -6.11
N ARG A 58 5.86 21.06 -7.03
CA ARG A 58 6.26 22.46 -7.21
C ARG A 58 5.06 23.38 -7.52
N GLU A 59 4.01 22.86 -8.16
CA GLU A 59 2.78 23.61 -8.47
C GLU A 59 1.95 23.91 -7.21
N ALA A 60 2.21 23.21 -6.10
CA ALA A 60 1.55 23.47 -4.83
C ALA A 60 2.10 24.73 -4.11
N HIS A 61 3.25 25.26 -4.55
CA HIS A 61 3.89 26.45 -4.00
C HIS A 61 4.08 26.42 -2.46
N TYR A 62 4.37 25.23 -1.91
CA TYR A 62 4.62 25.07 -0.47
C TYR A 62 5.92 25.72 -0.02
N THR A 63 6.92 25.74 -0.90
CA THR A 63 8.24 26.37 -0.72
C THR A 63 8.65 27.07 -2.01
N ASP A 64 9.77 27.80 -1.96
CA ASP A 64 10.53 28.08 -3.17
C ASP A 64 10.86 26.76 -3.90
N PRO A 65 10.98 26.75 -5.24
CA PRO A 65 11.21 25.54 -6.00
C PRO A 65 12.47 24.79 -5.53
N ILE A 66 12.30 23.53 -5.15
CA ILE A 66 13.39 22.59 -4.86
C ILE A 66 13.67 21.80 -6.14
N GLU A 67 14.92 21.70 -6.57
CA GLU A 67 15.35 20.84 -7.67
C GLU A 67 15.07 19.36 -7.39
N ASP A 68 14.53 18.66 -8.38
CA ASP A 68 14.04 17.29 -8.23
C ASP A 68 15.13 16.33 -7.74
N ASN A 69 16.38 16.59 -8.15
CA ASN A 69 17.55 15.82 -7.73
C ASN A 69 18.15 16.28 -6.41
N ASP A 70 17.71 17.39 -5.84
CA ASP A 70 18.21 17.87 -4.56
C ASP A 70 17.47 17.20 -3.39
N TYR A 71 16.27 16.66 -3.63
CA TYR A 71 15.49 15.93 -2.62
C TYR A 71 16.25 14.71 -2.05
N PRO A 72 15.96 14.29 -0.80
CA PRO A 72 16.62 13.15 -0.20
C PRO A 72 15.94 11.81 -0.54
N TRP A 73 16.74 10.76 -0.70
CA TRP A 73 16.29 9.37 -0.82
C TRP A 73 17.44 8.42 -0.36
N PRO A 74 17.21 7.13 -0.12
CA PRO A 74 18.28 6.28 0.41
C PRO A 74 19.53 6.29 -0.47
N GLY A 75 20.68 6.55 0.15
CA GLY A 75 21.95 6.72 -0.56
C GLY A 75 22.16 8.10 -1.17
N HIS A 76 21.23 9.05 -0.98
CA HIS A 76 21.28 10.40 -1.52
C HIS A 76 20.83 11.43 -0.46
N ASP A 77 21.81 12.15 0.10
CA ASP A 77 21.56 13.24 1.02
C ASP A 77 20.83 14.38 0.31
N PHE A 78 19.88 15.03 1.00
CA PHE A 78 19.39 16.30 0.50
C PHE A 78 20.53 17.32 0.37
N ASN A 79 20.47 18.15 -0.66
CA ASN A 79 21.52 19.13 -0.95
C ASN A 79 20.92 20.39 -1.62
N GLY A 80 21.77 21.33 -2.02
CA GLY A 80 21.38 22.48 -2.85
C GLY A 80 20.15 23.23 -2.33
N THR A 81 19.11 23.25 -3.15
CA THR A 81 17.81 23.89 -2.90
C THR A 81 16.96 23.15 -1.87
N ALA A 82 17.18 21.85 -1.65
CA ALA A 82 16.50 21.04 -0.64
C ALA A 82 17.13 21.24 0.75
N THR A 83 16.99 22.44 1.30
CA THR A 83 17.42 22.70 2.68
C THR A 83 16.51 21.98 3.68
N TRP A 84 17.00 21.71 4.89
CA TRP A 84 16.18 21.13 5.97
C TRP A 84 14.92 21.96 6.25
N ALA A 85 15.04 23.29 6.27
CA ALA A 85 13.92 24.19 6.49
C ALA A 85 12.87 24.07 5.37
N ALA A 86 13.31 23.98 4.11
CA ALA A 86 12.43 23.80 2.96
C ALA A 86 11.71 22.45 3.03
N LEU A 87 12.45 21.35 3.21
CA LEU A 87 11.88 20.00 3.34
C LEU A 87 10.89 19.90 4.50
N ASN A 88 11.24 20.47 5.66
CA ASN A 88 10.36 20.47 6.82
C ASN A 88 9.08 21.29 6.58
N ASN A 89 9.17 22.43 5.89
CA ASN A 89 8.00 23.22 5.54
C ASN A 89 7.10 22.50 4.53
N GLU A 90 7.66 21.99 3.42
CA GLU A 90 6.91 21.28 2.39
C GLU A 90 6.20 20.05 2.95
N THR A 91 6.92 19.19 3.67
CA THR A 91 6.34 17.96 4.22
C THR A 91 5.29 18.19 5.30
N ASN A 92 5.43 19.25 6.12
CA ASN A 92 4.38 19.62 7.08
C ASN A 92 3.12 20.14 6.39
N LYS A 93 3.25 20.91 5.31
CA LYS A 93 2.10 21.36 4.49
C LYS A 93 1.41 20.19 3.80
N VAL A 94 2.16 19.28 3.18
CA VAL A 94 1.60 18.04 2.63
C VAL A 94 0.89 17.23 3.71
N ARG A 95 1.51 17.03 4.88
CA ARG A 95 0.85 16.32 5.98
C ARG A 95 -0.46 17.01 6.37
N ALA A 96 -0.47 18.34 6.51
CA ALA A 96 -1.69 19.07 6.88
C ALA A 96 -2.81 18.94 5.84
N GLU A 97 -2.47 18.95 4.54
CA GLU A 97 -3.46 18.93 3.47
C GLU A 97 -4.02 17.52 3.18
N PHE A 98 -3.17 16.51 3.24
CA PHE A 98 -3.50 15.14 2.82
C PHE A 98 -3.77 14.19 4.00
N SER A 99 -3.66 14.63 5.27
CA SER A 99 -4.10 13.85 6.45
C SER A 99 -5.62 13.85 6.63
N ARG A 100 -6.35 13.45 5.59
CA ARG A 100 -7.80 13.33 5.57
C ARG A 100 -8.25 12.30 4.55
N THR A 101 -9.53 11.94 4.62
CA THR A 101 -10.20 11.11 3.62
C THR A 101 -11.04 11.97 2.67
N ASN A 102 -11.57 11.34 1.62
CA ASN A 102 -12.39 11.97 0.58
C ASN A 102 -11.61 12.95 -0.30
N LEU A 103 -10.34 12.66 -0.54
CA LEU A 103 -9.51 13.34 -1.52
C LEU A 103 -10.01 13.06 -2.94
N THR A 104 -9.85 14.03 -3.82
CA THR A 104 -10.07 13.91 -5.26
C THR A 104 -8.74 13.94 -6.00
N GLN A 105 -8.70 13.39 -7.22
CA GLN A 105 -7.48 13.38 -8.01
C GLN A 105 -6.99 14.79 -8.37
N GLU A 106 -7.90 15.76 -8.46
CA GLU A 106 -7.58 17.16 -8.76
C GLU A 106 -6.81 17.84 -7.61
N GLU A 107 -6.98 17.38 -6.37
CA GLU A 107 -6.24 17.90 -5.21
C GLU A 107 -4.82 17.34 -5.11
N MET A 108 -4.50 16.31 -5.90
CA MET A 108 -3.28 15.54 -5.72
C MET A 108 -2.09 16.09 -6.50
N TYR A 109 -0.90 16.05 -5.88
CA TYR A 109 0.37 16.36 -6.51
C TYR A 109 1.30 15.15 -6.48
N TRP A 110 2.20 15.03 -7.44
CA TRP A 110 3.23 14.01 -7.52
C TRP A 110 4.57 14.57 -7.03
N HIS A 111 5.28 13.78 -6.23
CA HIS A 111 6.59 14.16 -5.71
C HIS A 111 7.72 13.40 -6.45
N PRO A 112 8.78 14.08 -6.95
CA PRO A 112 9.80 13.47 -7.81
C PRO A 112 10.68 12.43 -7.12
N ALA A 113 10.90 12.57 -5.80
CA ALA A 113 11.64 11.59 -4.99
C ALA A 113 10.78 10.44 -4.43
N ALA A 114 9.50 10.36 -4.80
CA ALA A 114 8.55 9.41 -4.21
C ALA A 114 8.95 7.95 -4.43
N ALA A 115 9.07 7.53 -5.70
CA ALA A 115 9.45 6.16 -6.05
C ALA A 115 10.80 5.77 -5.43
N LYS A 116 11.75 6.71 -5.40
CA LYS A 116 13.09 6.52 -4.85
C LYS A 116 13.07 6.20 -3.34
N GLN A 117 12.04 6.61 -2.59
CA GLN A 117 11.91 6.21 -1.18
C GLN A 117 11.75 4.70 -1.00
N TYR A 118 11.20 4.01 -1.99
CA TYR A 118 10.97 2.58 -1.99
C TYR A 118 12.03 1.78 -2.77
N TYR A 119 13.20 2.36 -3.04
CA TYR A 119 14.25 1.73 -3.85
C TYR A 119 13.78 1.32 -5.27
N THR A 120 12.83 2.06 -5.84
CA THR A 120 12.36 1.90 -7.23
C THR A 120 12.44 3.23 -7.99
N THR A 121 12.05 3.24 -9.26
CA THR A 121 12.13 4.42 -10.14
C THR A 121 10.74 4.93 -10.53
N ASN A 122 10.68 6.19 -10.96
CA ASN A 122 9.42 6.79 -11.39
C ASN A 122 8.88 6.12 -12.66
N GLU A 123 9.77 5.63 -13.52
CA GLU A 123 9.44 4.89 -14.74
C GLU A 123 8.73 3.57 -14.40
N VAL A 124 9.29 2.79 -13.46
CA VAL A 124 8.66 1.53 -13.01
C VAL A 124 7.25 1.77 -12.46
N ILE A 125 7.08 2.80 -11.63
CA ILE A 125 5.78 3.17 -11.07
C ILE A 125 4.80 3.66 -12.15
N ALA A 126 5.31 4.42 -13.13
CA ALA A 126 4.52 4.93 -14.24
C ALA A 126 4.08 3.81 -15.20
N GLU A 127 4.92 2.80 -15.42
CA GLU A 127 4.63 1.63 -16.25
C GLU A 127 3.68 0.64 -15.56
N ALA A 128 3.82 0.46 -14.24
CA ALA A 128 3.01 -0.47 -13.46
C ALA A 128 1.51 -0.37 -13.74
N GLU A 129 0.85 -1.52 -13.80
CA GLU A 129 -0.60 -1.60 -13.98
C GLU A 129 -1.34 -0.95 -12.80
N ARG A 130 -2.50 -0.33 -13.07
CA ARG A 130 -3.46 0.09 -12.05
C ARG A 130 -4.61 -0.92 -12.02
N VAL A 131 -4.95 -1.41 -10.85
CA VAL A 131 -5.98 -2.43 -10.66
C VAL A 131 -7.08 -1.96 -9.70
N LYS A 132 -8.21 -2.66 -9.77
CA LYS A 132 -9.22 -2.69 -8.72
C LYS A 132 -9.16 -4.05 -8.03
N ILE A 133 -9.08 -4.05 -6.70
CA ILE A 133 -9.14 -5.27 -5.89
C ILE A 133 -10.33 -5.23 -4.94
N ARG A 134 -10.79 -6.41 -4.52
CA ARG A 134 -11.55 -6.60 -3.28
C ARG A 134 -10.61 -7.18 -2.24
N TYR A 135 -10.50 -6.50 -1.11
CA TYR A 135 -9.77 -6.98 0.06
C TYR A 135 -10.77 -7.34 1.16
N ILE A 136 -10.70 -8.57 1.64
CA ILE A 136 -11.57 -9.10 2.69
C ILE A 136 -10.77 -9.13 3.99
N ILE A 137 -11.15 -8.26 4.91
CA ILE A 137 -10.49 -8.12 6.20
C ILE A 137 -11.06 -9.16 7.15
N SER A 138 -10.22 -10.09 7.60
CA SER A 138 -10.61 -11.14 8.54
C SER A 138 -10.90 -10.57 9.94
N PRO A 139 -11.86 -11.12 10.69
CA PRO A 139 -12.20 -10.59 12.01
C PRO A 139 -11.13 -10.94 13.05
N LYS A 140 -11.20 -10.29 14.23
CA LYS A 140 -10.37 -10.55 15.44
C LYS A 140 -8.89 -10.17 15.37
N TYR A 141 -8.33 -9.91 14.19
CA TYR A 141 -7.02 -9.28 14.08
C TYR A 141 -7.17 -7.77 13.98
N ASN A 142 -6.20 -7.04 14.52
CA ASN A 142 -6.28 -5.58 14.55
C ASN A 142 -5.53 -4.90 13.41
N ARG A 143 -4.71 -5.65 12.66
CA ARG A 143 -3.81 -5.12 11.65
C ARG A 143 -3.86 -5.97 10.40
N HIS A 144 -4.18 -5.31 9.29
CA HIS A 144 -4.31 -5.95 7.99
C HIS A 144 -3.50 -5.16 6.96
N VAL A 145 -2.88 -5.87 6.03
CA VAL A 145 -1.87 -5.30 5.12
C VAL A 145 -2.21 -5.73 3.70
N PRO A 146 -3.10 -5.00 3.00
CA PRO A 146 -3.34 -5.29 1.60
C PRO A 146 -2.03 -5.15 0.80
N PRO A 147 -1.75 -6.08 -0.13
CA PRO A 147 -0.53 -6.07 -0.92
C PRO A 147 -0.62 -5.07 -2.09
N ILE A 148 -0.74 -3.80 -1.73
CA ILE A 148 -0.94 -2.71 -2.68
C ILE A 148 -0.05 -1.51 -2.35
N LEU A 149 0.25 -0.75 -3.40
CA LEU A 149 0.77 0.60 -3.30
C LEU A 149 -0.24 1.57 -3.92
N ILE A 150 -0.63 2.60 -3.19
CA ILE A 150 -1.25 3.79 -3.78
C ILE A 150 -0.13 4.54 -4.51
N PRO A 151 -0.22 4.72 -5.83
CA PRO A 151 0.85 5.36 -6.59
C PRO A 151 1.08 6.81 -6.12
N PRO A 152 2.33 7.31 -6.18
CA PRO A 152 2.63 8.70 -5.91
C PRO A 152 1.82 9.66 -6.76
N GLY A 153 1.16 10.60 -6.10
CA GLY A 153 0.33 11.59 -6.77
C GLY A 153 -0.99 11.07 -7.34
N GLU A 154 -1.41 9.86 -6.95
CA GLU A 154 -2.70 9.29 -7.33
C GLU A 154 -3.61 9.09 -6.12
N VAL A 155 -4.92 9.13 -6.34
CA VAL A 155 -5.94 8.84 -5.34
C VAL A 155 -6.51 7.44 -5.57
N ALA A 156 -6.37 6.58 -4.57
CA ALA A 156 -7.09 5.32 -4.51
C ALA A 156 -8.52 5.55 -3.96
N LYS A 157 -9.51 4.90 -4.58
CA LYS A 157 -10.88 4.90 -4.07
C LYS A 157 -11.11 3.65 -3.23
N MET A 158 -11.53 3.83 -1.99
CA MET A 158 -11.91 2.76 -1.06
C MET A 158 -13.43 2.75 -0.87
N GLU A 159 -14.06 1.70 -1.37
CA GLU A 159 -15.50 1.47 -1.27
C GLU A 159 -15.78 0.45 -0.17
N ILE A 160 -16.66 0.81 0.77
CA ILE A 160 -17.04 -0.01 1.92
C ILE A 160 -18.56 -0.04 2.08
N SER A 161 -19.07 -1.08 2.75
CA SER A 161 -20.50 -1.17 3.05
C SER A 161 -20.95 -0.05 4.01
N PRO A 162 -22.23 0.36 3.99
CA PRO A 162 -22.77 1.32 4.95
C PRO A 162 -22.52 0.92 6.41
N ALA A 163 -22.54 -0.38 6.71
CA ALA A 163 -22.31 -0.90 8.06
C ALA A 163 -20.85 -0.79 8.52
N ALA A 164 -19.90 -0.60 7.60
CA ALA A 164 -18.46 -0.45 7.88
C ALA A 164 -18.02 1.02 8.03
N VAL A 165 -18.88 1.98 7.70
CA VAL A 165 -18.57 3.42 7.81
C VAL A 165 -18.17 3.77 9.24
N GLY A 166 -17.02 4.44 9.37
CA GLY A 166 -16.44 4.86 10.65
C GLY A 166 -15.74 3.76 11.46
N LYS A 167 -15.77 2.50 10.99
CA LYS A 167 -15.16 1.34 11.67
C LYS A 167 -13.79 0.95 11.14
N VAL A 168 -13.43 1.42 9.95
CA VAL A 168 -12.15 1.12 9.30
C VAL A 168 -11.21 2.31 9.44
N GLY A 169 -10.10 2.12 10.16
CA GLY A 169 -8.97 3.04 10.18
C GLY A 169 -7.96 2.67 9.10
N VAL A 170 -7.36 3.68 8.46
CA VAL A 170 -6.31 3.52 7.46
C VAL A 170 -5.04 4.22 7.94
N THR A 171 -3.96 3.47 8.02
CA THR A 171 -2.62 4.01 8.24
C THR A 171 -1.84 3.93 6.93
N LEU A 172 -1.32 5.06 6.48
CA LEU A 172 -0.48 5.18 5.29
C LEU A 172 0.99 5.16 5.67
N ASN A 173 1.81 4.42 4.91
CA ASN A 173 3.26 4.33 5.09
C ASN A 173 3.71 3.93 6.50
N ARG A 174 3.00 3.00 7.15
CA ARG A 174 3.31 2.54 8.51
C ARG A 174 4.77 2.09 8.70
N TYR A 175 5.34 1.51 7.65
CA TYR A 175 6.71 0.96 7.63
C TYR A 175 7.78 2.00 7.32
N MET A 176 7.39 3.21 6.92
CA MET A 176 8.33 4.32 6.84
C MET A 176 8.55 4.89 8.24
N SER A 177 9.82 5.06 8.60
CA SER A 177 10.19 5.63 9.89
C SER A 177 9.75 7.09 9.97
N ASN A 178 9.21 7.49 11.11
CA ASN A 178 9.14 8.91 11.44
C ASN A 178 10.56 9.43 11.63
N ILE A 179 10.95 10.40 10.81
CA ILE A 179 12.25 11.05 10.92
C ILE A 179 12.04 12.31 11.73
N TRP A 180 12.61 12.29 12.92
CA TRP A 180 12.45 13.33 13.91
C TRP A 180 13.51 14.42 13.73
N THR A 181 13.12 15.65 14.05
CA THR A 181 14.05 16.74 14.35
C THR A 181 14.80 16.40 15.63
N LEU A 182 16.13 16.51 15.63
CA LEU A 182 16.96 16.38 16.83
C LEU A 182 16.98 17.69 17.63
N GLN A 183 17.52 17.63 18.86
CA GLN A 183 17.58 18.72 19.84
C GLN A 183 18.38 19.97 19.41
N ASN A 184 18.92 19.98 18.18
CA ASN A 184 19.75 21.01 17.58
C ASN A 184 19.20 21.49 16.22
N GLY A 185 17.92 21.26 15.93
CA GLY A 185 17.24 21.81 14.75
C GLY A 185 17.65 21.16 13.43
N GLN A 186 18.29 19.99 13.47
CA GLN A 186 18.73 19.21 12.31
C GLN A 186 18.01 17.85 12.27
N PRO A 187 17.83 17.24 11.08
CA PRO A 187 17.22 15.93 10.98
C PRO A 187 18.18 14.85 11.49
N LYS A 188 17.63 13.80 12.08
CA LYS A 188 18.41 12.59 12.44
C LYS A 188 19.06 11.93 11.22
N TYR A 189 18.39 11.99 10.05
CA TYR A 189 18.85 11.39 8.81
C TYR A 189 18.61 12.33 7.64
N LYS A 190 19.61 12.47 6.76
CA LYS A 190 19.54 13.34 5.58
C LYS A 190 19.07 12.66 4.29
N GLN A 191 18.84 11.35 4.33
CA GLN A 191 18.63 10.50 3.15
C GLN A 191 17.20 10.01 2.97
N ARG A 192 16.21 10.74 3.50
CA ARG A 192 14.80 10.36 3.45
C ARG A 192 13.89 11.57 3.54
N LEU A 193 12.73 11.49 2.90
CA LEU A 193 11.63 12.41 3.16
C LEU A 193 11.11 12.22 4.59
N ILE A 194 10.67 13.31 5.20
CA ILE A 194 10.12 13.30 6.56
C ILE A 194 8.59 13.27 6.54
N HIS A 195 7.98 12.84 7.64
CA HIS A 195 6.52 12.85 7.85
C HIS A 195 5.68 12.14 6.77
N THR A 196 6.24 11.14 6.08
CA THR A 196 5.54 10.39 5.02
C THR A 196 4.44 9.46 5.55
N ARG A 197 4.46 9.16 6.85
CA ARG A 197 3.48 8.33 7.57
C ARG A 197 2.31 9.16 8.10
N ILE A 198 1.10 8.66 7.85
CA ILE A 198 -0.16 9.21 8.39
C ILE A 198 -0.92 8.07 9.06
N ASP A 199 -1.30 8.28 10.32
CA ASP A 199 -1.95 7.26 11.14
C ASP A 199 -3.46 7.51 11.22
N ASN A 200 -4.24 6.42 11.22
CA ASN A 200 -5.65 6.39 11.63
C ASN A 200 -6.59 7.35 10.87
N LEU A 201 -6.46 7.41 9.53
CA LEU A 201 -7.46 8.03 8.66
C LEU A 201 -8.74 7.17 8.67
N LYS A 202 -9.83 7.70 9.24
CA LYS A 202 -11.10 6.98 9.28
C LYS A 202 -11.81 7.06 7.93
N LEU A 203 -12.28 5.91 7.42
CA LEU A 203 -13.21 5.86 6.29
C LEU A 203 -14.59 6.31 6.78
N THR A 204 -15.01 7.52 6.41
CA THR A 204 -16.22 8.19 6.92
C THR A 204 -17.40 8.17 5.95
N SER A 205 -17.21 7.65 4.74
CA SER A 205 -18.24 7.51 3.71
C SER A 205 -18.22 6.10 3.11
N THR A 206 -19.23 5.75 2.30
CA THR A 206 -19.23 4.47 1.57
C THR A 206 -18.20 4.45 0.44
N VAL A 207 -17.80 5.62 -0.07
CA VAL A 207 -16.71 5.79 -1.04
C VAL A 207 -15.77 6.86 -0.48
N ASN A 208 -14.49 6.53 -0.33
CA ASN A 208 -13.48 7.43 0.23
C ASN A 208 -12.30 7.51 -0.71
N GLY A 209 -11.84 8.71 -1.04
CA GLY A 209 -10.58 8.93 -1.74
C GLY A 209 -9.43 9.10 -0.75
N ILE A 210 -8.35 8.36 -0.94
CA ILE A 210 -7.12 8.44 -0.14
C ILE A 210 -5.91 8.45 -1.08
N GLY A 211 -4.92 9.30 -0.82
CA GLY A 211 -3.68 9.33 -1.57
C GLY A 211 -2.66 10.27 -0.94
N MET A 212 -1.43 10.24 -1.45
CA MET A 212 -0.33 11.07 -0.97
C MET A 212 0.62 11.42 -2.12
N PRO A 213 1.28 12.59 -2.09
CA PRO A 213 2.27 12.93 -3.11
C PRO A 213 3.44 11.97 -3.26
N TRP A 214 3.82 11.30 -2.17
CA TRP A 214 4.88 10.29 -2.15
C TRP A 214 4.38 8.86 -2.39
N GLY A 215 3.08 8.67 -2.60
CA GLY A 215 2.44 7.36 -2.62
C GLY A 215 2.30 6.79 -1.21
N ALA A 216 1.64 5.64 -1.12
CA ALA A 216 1.41 5.03 0.19
C ALA A 216 1.25 3.51 0.15
N THR A 217 1.95 2.81 1.03
CA THR A 217 1.52 1.48 1.47
C THR A 217 0.32 1.65 2.41
N VAL A 218 -0.62 0.72 2.35
CA VAL A 218 -1.85 0.78 3.14
C VAL A 218 -1.82 -0.24 4.27
N ASN A 219 -2.27 0.18 5.45
CA ASN A 219 -2.56 -0.70 6.57
C ASN A 219 -3.97 -0.39 7.06
N PHE A 220 -4.80 -1.41 7.20
CA PHE A 220 -6.09 -1.26 7.87
C PHE A 220 -5.93 -1.59 9.36
N ASP A 221 -6.44 -0.69 10.20
CA ASP A 221 -6.55 -0.85 11.65
C ASP A 221 -8.05 -0.91 11.99
N MET A 222 -8.51 -2.04 12.52
CA MET A 222 -9.90 -2.22 12.95
C MET A 222 -10.01 -3.17 14.12
N SER A 223 -11.13 -3.13 14.84
CA SER A 223 -11.45 -4.08 15.92
C SER A 223 -12.92 -4.42 15.84
N VAL A 224 -13.28 -5.25 14.87
CA VAL A 224 -14.65 -5.69 14.60
C VAL A 224 -14.75 -7.22 14.63
N ASN A 225 -15.94 -7.72 14.93
CA ASN A 225 -16.21 -9.16 15.03
C ASN A 225 -16.58 -9.80 13.69
N ASP A 226 -16.99 -8.99 12.71
CA ASP A 226 -17.45 -9.44 11.40
C ASP A 226 -16.40 -9.06 10.34
N PRO A 227 -16.22 -9.90 9.30
CA PRO A 227 -15.37 -9.54 8.17
C PRO A 227 -15.85 -8.24 7.49
N ILE A 228 -14.90 -7.44 7.00
CA ILE A 228 -15.20 -6.22 6.23
C ILE A 228 -14.58 -6.34 4.84
N GLU A 229 -15.40 -6.19 3.81
CA GLU A 229 -14.95 -6.05 2.44
C GLU A 229 -14.62 -4.59 2.12
N VAL A 230 -13.48 -4.38 1.46
CA VAL A 230 -13.07 -3.08 0.92
C VAL A 230 -12.71 -3.26 -0.55
N ASN A 231 -13.44 -2.62 -1.46
CA ASN A 231 -13.00 -2.54 -2.85
C ASN A 231 -12.05 -1.34 -2.99
N ILE A 232 -10.85 -1.57 -3.51
CA ILE A 232 -9.79 -0.57 -3.63
C ILE A 232 -9.43 -0.40 -5.09
N THR A 233 -9.67 0.79 -5.64
CA THR A 233 -9.49 1.10 -7.07
C THR A 233 -8.31 2.03 -7.28
N GLY A 234 -7.54 1.80 -8.35
CA GLY A 234 -6.46 2.72 -8.78
C GLY A 234 -5.13 2.47 -8.07
N VAL A 235 -4.83 1.21 -7.75
CA VAL A 235 -3.62 0.84 -6.99
C VAL A 235 -2.70 -0.08 -7.80
N ILE A 236 -1.44 -0.13 -7.41
CA ILE A 236 -0.45 -1.08 -7.95
C ILE A 236 -0.43 -2.31 -7.04
N LEU A 237 -0.42 -3.52 -7.62
CA LEU A 237 -0.17 -4.74 -6.85
C LEU A 237 1.31 -4.82 -6.48
N CYS A 238 1.53 -5.05 -5.20
CA CYS A 238 2.83 -5.33 -4.59
C CYS A 238 3.03 -6.85 -4.55
N PRO A 239 4.25 -7.40 -4.57
CA PRO A 239 4.48 -8.80 -4.22
C PRO A 239 3.90 -9.13 -2.86
N TRP A 240 3.41 -10.36 -2.65
CA TRP A 240 3.03 -10.81 -1.31
C TRP A 240 3.11 -12.31 -1.16
N PHE A 241 3.21 -12.75 0.09
CA PHE A 241 3.16 -14.16 0.42
C PHE A 241 2.39 -14.35 1.72
N THR A 242 1.53 -15.36 1.73
CA THR A 242 0.83 -15.81 2.92
C THR A 242 1.00 -17.31 3.00
N TYR A 243 1.72 -17.76 4.02
CA TYR A 243 1.97 -19.16 4.28
C TYR A 243 0.66 -19.92 4.49
N GLY A 244 0.55 -21.14 3.98
CA GLY A 244 -0.69 -21.93 4.02
C GLY A 244 -1.81 -21.45 3.08
N VAL A 245 -1.58 -20.37 2.32
CA VAL A 245 -2.48 -19.88 1.26
C VAL A 245 -1.80 -19.95 -0.10
N HIS A 246 -0.55 -19.48 -0.18
CA HIS A 246 0.23 -19.52 -1.41
C HIS A 246 1.25 -20.66 -1.38
N SER A 247 1.52 -21.26 -2.54
CA SER A 247 2.66 -22.16 -2.72
C SER A 247 3.94 -21.40 -3.06
N ASP A 248 5.08 -22.06 -2.87
CA ASP A 248 6.38 -21.50 -3.25
C ASP A 248 6.47 -21.28 -4.78
N SER A 249 5.81 -22.14 -5.57
CA SER A 249 5.69 -21.98 -7.01
C SER A 249 4.90 -20.72 -7.38
N GLU A 250 3.78 -20.43 -6.71
CA GLU A 250 3.03 -19.19 -6.92
C GLU A 250 3.88 -17.96 -6.57
N TRP A 251 4.69 -18.05 -5.51
CA TRP A 251 5.64 -17.00 -5.15
C TRP A 251 6.68 -16.75 -6.24
N GLU A 252 7.41 -17.79 -6.63
CA GLU A 252 8.52 -17.71 -7.60
C GLU A 252 8.04 -17.31 -9.00
N ASN A 253 6.86 -17.78 -9.40
CA ASN A 253 6.38 -17.60 -10.76
C ASN A 253 5.53 -16.35 -10.96
N GLU A 254 4.79 -15.91 -9.93
CA GLU A 254 3.79 -14.84 -10.08
C GLU A 254 3.96 -13.73 -9.05
N MET A 255 3.83 -14.05 -7.75
CA MET A 255 3.70 -13.00 -6.73
C MET A 255 4.96 -12.16 -6.59
N SER A 256 6.15 -12.77 -6.60
CA SER A 256 7.43 -12.06 -6.48
C SER A 256 7.73 -11.10 -7.63
N LYS A 257 7.04 -11.24 -8.77
CA LYS A 257 7.26 -10.44 -9.99
C LYS A 257 6.33 -9.24 -10.10
N LEU A 258 5.45 -9.04 -9.13
CA LEU A 258 4.54 -7.90 -9.12
C LEU A 258 5.34 -6.58 -8.97
N PRO A 259 4.89 -5.50 -9.63
CA PRO A 259 5.72 -4.30 -9.80
C PRO A 259 5.79 -3.38 -8.58
N GLY A 260 4.92 -3.57 -7.59
CA GLY A 260 4.92 -2.74 -6.39
C GLY A 260 6.19 -2.93 -5.55
N PRO A 261 6.76 -1.87 -4.96
CA PRO A 261 8.06 -1.90 -4.30
C PRO A 261 7.99 -2.25 -2.80
N PHE A 262 6.91 -2.90 -2.37
CA PHE A 262 6.66 -3.31 -1.01
C PHE A 262 6.21 -4.77 -1.03
N SER A 263 6.48 -5.56 0.01
CA SER A 263 6.05 -6.95 0.05
C SER A 263 5.62 -7.37 1.45
N PRO A 264 4.32 -7.50 1.74
CA PRO A 264 3.88 -8.17 2.96
C PRO A 264 4.11 -9.68 2.82
N ILE A 265 4.89 -10.22 3.76
CA ILE A 265 5.11 -11.65 3.91
C ILE A 265 4.54 -12.06 5.27
N SER A 266 3.53 -12.94 5.24
CA SER A 266 2.90 -13.52 6.42
C SER A 266 3.28 -14.99 6.53
N THR A 267 4.05 -15.34 7.53
CA THR A 267 4.49 -16.73 7.79
C THR A 267 3.71 -17.38 8.94
N GLY A 268 2.56 -16.81 9.31
CA GLY A 268 1.82 -17.16 10.53
C GLY A 268 2.48 -16.61 11.81
N ASN A 269 1.75 -16.64 12.93
CA ASN A 269 2.38 -16.45 14.23
C ASN A 269 3.24 -17.69 14.53
N MET A 270 4.56 -17.51 14.55
CA MET A 270 5.45 -18.46 15.21
C MET A 270 5.25 -18.38 16.72
#